data_AF-A0A420PKU0-F1
#
_entry.id   AF-A0A420PKU0-F1
#
_cell.length_a   1.000
_cell.length_b   1.000
_cell.length_c   1.000
_cell.angle_alpha   90.00
_cell.angle_beta   90.00
_cell.angle_gamma   90.00
#
_symmetry.space_group_name_H-M   'P 1'
#
loop_
_entity.id
_entity.type
_entity.pdbx_description
1 polymer ?
#
loop_
_entity_poly.entity_id
_entity_poly.type
_entity_poly.pdbx_seq_one_letter_code
_entity_poly.pdbx_strand_id
1 'polypeptide(L)'
;MGYTGKPSTACLSCRQKRRKCDHAMPGCSQCLRQKIQCPGYETDWDLRFRDETIFLATGTSKRKANQAAKRSTPSPPNFPSRAINIPTADTALSYFMVSYIDSTVYGSYLPQLYTEAVLQKPGQDAFVTTIRAASMAALAKRHQSRETLGMALKEFSTALAQTNASLADPSTATLNATLGAVLTMGLFESIVSTGKENIGNWTAHTLGTIALLRLRGLEQLSDLLGRRMCIHAAYNIRVSCINRAVEVPKDLIKLEEDFYKAFNFPRAVRDHYSIMNRTCSIKADLKNGLTPELICRALETEHDADLFIQGFSPPTSTAQEGSRSTSPPTPRQPLTNSVMLHNATGAPLLAMMARWLFGMSMLRLVLNEIVWSGAPMYDGHPEILQRMYQVSGGLHGKTVSEHFQSHLAAYAVGKISQISRQVLAFAPRFLNEEDLVPHFTKMARCIVLPLAFIQSSPCCPPDIYQEAKDLLMRFESDIELSQGQFAATVLYTSRLAGEWLPLHHMI
;
A
#
# COMPACT_ATOMS: atom_id res chain seq x y z
N MET A 1 -26.64 -19.95 -22.92
CA MET A 1 -25.81 -20.95 -22.22
C MET A 1 -26.75 -21.81 -21.36
N GLY A 2 -26.62 -23.12 -21.44
CA GLY A 2 -27.44 -24.05 -20.65
C GLY A 2 -27.06 -23.95 -19.17
N TYR A 3 -28.08 -23.89 -18.32
CA TYR A 3 -27.92 -23.87 -16.86
C TYR A 3 -27.31 -25.21 -16.41
N THR A 4 -25.98 -25.26 -16.24
CA THR A 4 -25.34 -26.42 -15.60
C THR A 4 -25.60 -26.29 -14.10
N GLY A 5 -26.43 -27.19 -13.55
CA GLY A 5 -26.84 -27.15 -12.15
C GLY A 5 -25.69 -27.09 -11.13
N LYS A 6 -26.07 -26.97 -9.86
CA LYS A 6 -25.18 -26.75 -8.71
C LYS A 6 -23.97 -27.73 -8.74
N PRO A 7 -22.72 -27.24 -8.70
CA PRO A 7 -21.54 -28.11 -8.73
C PRO A 7 -21.53 -29.09 -7.55
N SER A 8 -21.07 -30.32 -7.79
CA SER A 8 -20.99 -31.35 -6.74
C SER A 8 -19.95 -30.95 -5.67
N THR A 9 -20.35 -31.05 -4.40
CA THR A 9 -19.51 -30.80 -3.21
C THR A 9 -18.54 -31.96 -2.89
N ALA A 10 -18.50 -33.01 -3.70
CA ALA A 10 -17.60 -34.13 -3.51
C ALA A 10 -16.13 -33.69 -3.65
N CYS A 11 -15.20 -34.35 -2.94
CA CYS A 11 -13.77 -34.07 -3.09
C CYS A 11 -13.30 -34.23 -4.56
N LEU A 12 -12.23 -33.52 -4.94
CA LEU A 12 -11.77 -33.42 -6.32
C LEU A 12 -11.55 -34.79 -6.99
N SER A 13 -10.93 -35.74 -6.27
CA SER A 13 -10.67 -37.10 -6.77
C SER A 13 -11.96 -37.87 -7.09
N CYS A 14 -12.96 -37.79 -6.21
CA CYS A 14 -14.27 -38.41 -6.43
C CYS A 14 -15.06 -37.71 -7.54
N ARG A 15 -14.95 -36.38 -7.67
CA ARG A 15 -15.59 -35.59 -8.74
C ARG A 15 -15.05 -35.97 -10.12
N GLN A 16 -13.73 -36.05 -10.26
CA GLN A 16 -13.07 -36.45 -11.52
C GLN A 16 -13.44 -37.88 -11.92
N LYS A 17 -13.42 -38.82 -10.96
CA LYS A 17 -13.76 -40.23 -11.22
C LYS A 17 -15.27 -40.51 -11.22
N ARG A 18 -16.12 -39.49 -11.00
CA ARG A 18 -17.59 -39.58 -10.87
C ARG A 18 -18.04 -40.66 -9.87
N ARG A 19 -17.37 -40.76 -8.73
CA ARG A 19 -17.69 -41.71 -7.65
C ARG A 19 -18.43 -41.02 -6.52
N LYS A 20 -19.28 -41.75 -5.80
CA LYS A 20 -20.03 -41.22 -4.65
C LYS A 20 -19.08 -40.97 -3.48
N CYS A 21 -18.94 -39.70 -3.07
CA CYS A 21 -18.14 -39.30 -1.92
C CYS A 21 -18.99 -39.30 -0.65
N ASP A 22 -18.43 -39.74 0.47
CA ASP A 22 -19.06 -39.85 1.78
C ASP A 22 -18.78 -38.65 2.71
N HIS A 23 -18.02 -37.66 2.24
CA HIS A 23 -17.76 -36.39 2.95
C HIS A 23 -17.10 -36.50 4.33
N ALA A 24 -16.49 -37.65 4.66
CA ALA A 24 -15.77 -37.84 5.92
C ALA A 24 -14.48 -36.99 6.02
N MET A 25 -14.22 -36.42 7.20
CA MET A 25 -13.01 -35.65 7.53
C MET A 25 -12.08 -36.50 8.42
N PRO A 26 -10.73 -36.41 8.29
CA PRO A 26 -9.95 -35.51 7.43
C PRO A 26 -9.81 -35.94 5.95
N GLY A 27 -10.44 -37.05 5.55
CA GLY A 27 -10.47 -37.50 4.15
C GLY A 27 -11.52 -38.58 3.91
N CYS A 28 -12.09 -38.60 2.71
CA CYS A 28 -13.21 -39.48 2.38
C CYS A 28 -12.78 -40.97 2.39
N SER A 29 -13.68 -41.88 2.76
CA SER A 29 -13.37 -43.32 2.88
C SER A 29 -13.00 -43.97 1.55
N GLN A 30 -13.39 -43.36 0.43
CA GLN A 30 -13.03 -43.82 -0.92
C GLN A 30 -11.57 -43.52 -1.26
N CYS A 31 -11.08 -42.31 -0.92
CA CYS A 31 -9.68 -41.94 -1.08
C CYS A 31 -8.80 -42.80 -0.16
N LEU A 32 -9.24 -43.04 1.08
CA LEU A 32 -8.52 -43.88 2.03
C LEU A 32 -8.37 -45.33 1.53
N ARG A 33 -9.46 -45.95 1.03
CA ARG A 33 -9.41 -47.30 0.44
C ARG A 33 -8.51 -47.39 -0.79
N GLN A 34 -8.43 -46.32 -1.58
CA GLN A 34 -7.54 -46.25 -2.74
C GLN A 34 -6.09 -45.89 -2.40
N LYS A 35 -5.78 -45.66 -1.12
CA LYS A 35 -4.45 -45.19 -0.66
C LYS A 35 -4.02 -43.89 -1.36
N ILE A 36 -4.98 -43.00 -1.65
CA ILE A 36 -4.72 -41.67 -2.24
C ILE A 36 -4.99 -40.61 -1.17
N GLN A 37 -4.10 -39.63 -1.04
CA GLN A 37 -4.31 -38.49 -0.15
C GLN A 37 -5.52 -37.68 -0.62
N CYS A 38 -6.52 -37.52 0.25
CA CYS A 38 -7.72 -36.77 -0.07
C CYS A 38 -7.37 -35.27 -0.13
N PRO A 39 -7.61 -34.56 -1.26
CA PRO A 39 -7.29 -33.14 -1.37
C PRO A 39 -8.25 -32.23 -0.58
N GLY A 40 -9.22 -32.80 0.14
CA GLY A 40 -10.24 -32.07 0.88
C GLY A 40 -11.48 -31.73 0.04
N TYR A 41 -12.30 -30.84 0.57
CA TYR A 41 -13.57 -30.39 -0.02
C TYR A 41 -13.47 -28.90 -0.36
N GLU A 42 -13.75 -28.55 -1.62
CA GLU A 42 -13.81 -27.17 -2.10
C GLU A 42 -15.01 -26.44 -1.49
N THR A 43 -14.84 -25.17 -1.12
CA THR A 43 -15.94 -24.33 -0.63
C THR A 43 -16.80 -23.82 -1.80
N ASP A 44 -18.02 -23.34 -1.53
CA ASP A 44 -18.98 -22.86 -2.56
C ASP A 44 -18.38 -21.76 -3.47
N TRP A 45 -17.34 -21.06 -2.99
CA TRP A 45 -16.57 -20.07 -3.74
C TRP A 45 -15.59 -20.69 -4.75
N ASP A 46 -14.88 -21.77 -4.40
CA ASP A 46 -13.92 -22.44 -5.28
C ASP A 46 -14.62 -23.06 -6.51
N LEU A 47 -15.85 -23.53 -6.32
CA LEU A 47 -16.68 -24.14 -7.37
C LEU A 47 -17.19 -23.14 -8.43
N ARG A 48 -17.11 -21.83 -8.16
CA ARG A 48 -17.51 -20.74 -9.06
C ARG A 48 -16.36 -20.24 -9.96
N PHE A 49 -15.11 -20.58 -9.66
CA PHE A 49 -13.95 -20.26 -10.49
C PHE A 49 -13.52 -21.49 -11.30
N ARG A 50 -13.85 -21.50 -12.59
CA ARG A 50 -13.31 -22.50 -13.52
C ARG A 50 -12.08 -21.97 -14.23
N ASP A 51 -10.95 -22.63 -14.00
CA ASP A 51 -9.75 -22.48 -14.80
C ASP A 51 -9.92 -23.23 -16.13
N GLU A 52 -10.06 -22.47 -17.23
CA GLU A 52 -10.25 -23.03 -18.58
C GLU A 52 -8.93 -23.14 -19.37
N THR A 53 -7.78 -22.83 -18.77
CA THR A 53 -6.48 -22.89 -19.48
C THR A 53 -6.13 -24.31 -19.95
N ILE A 54 -6.55 -25.34 -19.22
CA ILE A 54 -6.28 -26.76 -19.57
C ILE A 54 -7.20 -27.26 -20.71
N PHE A 55 -8.42 -26.73 -20.86
CA PHE A 55 -9.36 -27.18 -21.92
C PHE A 55 -9.11 -26.47 -23.26
N LEU A 56 -8.56 -25.26 -23.24
CA LEU A 56 -8.21 -24.50 -24.43
C LEU A 56 -6.89 -24.96 -25.07
N ALA A 57 -6.02 -25.64 -24.32
CA ALA A 57 -4.76 -26.20 -24.82
C ALA A 57 -4.93 -27.43 -25.73
N THR A 58 -6.08 -28.11 -25.73
CA THR A 58 -6.28 -29.38 -26.48
C THR A 58 -7.42 -29.36 -27.52
N GLY A 59 -8.01 -28.19 -27.84
CA GLY A 59 -9.25 -28.13 -28.63
C GLY A 59 -9.25 -27.31 -29.93
N THR A 60 -8.14 -26.68 -30.31
CA THR A 60 -8.12 -25.69 -31.41
C THR A 60 -7.88 -26.30 -32.79
N SER A 61 -8.79 -27.15 -33.28
CA SER A 61 -8.73 -27.53 -34.72
C SER A 61 -10.05 -27.84 -35.44
N LYS A 62 -11.25 -27.85 -34.83
CA LYS A 62 -12.46 -28.33 -35.56
C LYS A 62 -13.78 -27.56 -35.42
N ARG A 63 -13.80 -26.30 -34.96
CA ARG A 63 -15.07 -25.55 -34.78
C ARG A 63 -15.17 -24.18 -35.47
N LYS A 64 -14.45 -23.96 -36.56
CA LYS A 64 -14.73 -22.87 -37.52
C LYS A 64 -15.43 -23.46 -38.75
N ALA A 65 -16.76 -23.66 -38.69
CA ALA A 65 -17.55 -23.94 -39.91
C ALA A 65 -19.08 -23.76 -39.78
N ASN A 66 -19.72 -23.80 -38.61
CA ASN A 66 -21.18 -24.01 -38.55
C ASN A 66 -21.98 -23.07 -37.62
N GLN A 67 -21.83 -21.76 -37.70
CA GLN A 67 -22.80 -20.82 -37.10
C GLN A 67 -23.21 -19.64 -38.01
N ALA A 68 -23.09 -19.80 -39.32
CA ALA A 68 -23.81 -18.96 -40.28
C ALA A 68 -25.19 -19.59 -40.55
N ALA A 69 -26.15 -19.37 -39.63
CA ALA A 69 -27.60 -19.41 -39.87
C ALA A 69 -28.34 -19.44 -38.53
N LYS A 70 -28.90 -18.30 -38.10
CA LYS A 70 -30.29 -18.21 -37.59
C LYS A 70 -30.63 -16.79 -37.14
N ARG A 71 -31.53 -16.20 -37.94
CA ARG A 71 -32.67 -15.33 -37.61
C ARG A 71 -32.42 -13.91 -37.08
N SER A 72 -32.61 -13.03 -38.05
CA SER A 72 -33.17 -11.68 -38.02
C SER A 72 -34.31 -11.42 -37.03
N THR A 73 -34.18 -10.31 -36.31
CA THR A 73 -35.26 -9.49 -35.76
C THR A 73 -34.92 -8.01 -36.04
N PRO A 74 -35.87 -7.15 -36.43
CA PRO A 74 -35.57 -5.77 -36.83
C PRO A 74 -35.34 -4.87 -35.61
N SER A 75 -34.15 -4.26 -35.55
CA SER A 75 -33.82 -3.19 -34.60
C SER A 75 -34.37 -1.85 -35.10
N PRO A 76 -34.71 -0.89 -34.22
CA PRO A 76 -35.10 0.48 -34.61
C PRO A 76 -33.93 1.21 -35.29
N PRO A 77 -34.19 2.31 -36.03
CA PRO A 77 -33.20 2.96 -36.89
C PRO A 77 -31.97 3.41 -36.10
N ASN A 78 -30.83 2.83 -36.48
CA ASN A 78 -29.50 3.15 -35.99
C ASN A 78 -29.13 4.55 -36.50
N PHE A 79 -29.20 5.57 -35.65
CA PHE A 79 -28.43 6.78 -35.88
C PHE A 79 -26.94 6.42 -35.72
N PRO A 80 -26.07 6.66 -36.72
CA PRO A 80 -24.66 6.39 -36.57
C PRO A 80 -24.07 7.46 -35.64
N SER A 81 -24.18 7.25 -34.33
CA SER A 81 -23.17 7.80 -33.42
C SER A 81 -21.87 7.13 -33.81
N ARG A 82 -21.05 7.83 -34.61
CA ARG A 82 -19.63 7.49 -34.78
C ARG A 82 -18.99 7.61 -33.40
N ALA A 83 -19.09 6.56 -32.60
CA ALA A 83 -18.29 6.45 -31.39
C ALA A 83 -16.83 6.49 -31.84
N ILE A 84 -16.11 7.54 -31.43
CA ILE A 84 -14.67 7.64 -31.65
C ILE A 84 -14.06 6.44 -30.92
N ASN A 85 -13.50 5.49 -31.67
CA ASN A 85 -12.86 4.32 -31.07
C ASN A 85 -11.47 4.76 -30.58
N ILE A 86 -11.39 5.18 -29.32
CA ILE A 86 -10.13 5.55 -28.68
C ILE A 86 -9.33 4.26 -28.42
N PRO A 87 -8.07 4.16 -28.87
CA PRO A 87 -7.25 3.00 -28.58
C PRO A 87 -7.16 2.71 -27.07
N THR A 88 -7.29 1.45 -26.68
CA THR A 88 -7.24 1.03 -25.27
C THR A 88 -5.98 1.52 -24.56
N ALA A 89 -4.84 1.60 -25.26
CA ALA A 89 -3.59 2.10 -24.71
C ALA A 89 -3.67 3.58 -24.30
N ASP A 90 -4.34 4.43 -25.09
CA ASP A 90 -4.45 5.86 -24.83
C ASP A 90 -5.44 6.12 -23.68
N THR A 91 -6.56 5.39 -23.66
CA THR A 91 -7.50 5.40 -22.52
C THR A 91 -6.82 4.93 -21.24
N ALA A 92 -6.01 3.87 -21.31
CA ALA A 92 -5.28 3.34 -20.17
C ALA A 92 -4.28 4.36 -19.63
N LEU A 93 -3.47 4.96 -20.50
CA LEU A 93 -2.48 5.97 -20.12
C LEU A 93 -3.14 7.19 -19.47
N SER A 94 -4.21 7.70 -20.07
CA SER A 94 -4.97 8.84 -19.54
C SER A 94 -5.54 8.51 -18.15
N TYR A 95 -6.19 7.36 -17.99
CA TYR A 95 -6.67 6.89 -16.69
C TYR A 95 -5.54 6.77 -15.67
N PHE A 96 -4.40 6.21 -16.07
CA PHE A 96 -3.26 6.01 -15.19
C PHE A 96 -2.73 7.33 -14.67
N MET A 97 -2.41 8.28 -15.57
CA MET A 97 -1.81 9.57 -15.22
C MET A 97 -2.76 10.47 -14.43
N VAL A 98 -4.04 10.55 -14.83
CA VAL A 98 -5.00 11.54 -14.30
C VAL A 98 -5.79 11.00 -13.10
N SER A 99 -5.92 9.68 -12.97
CA SER A 99 -6.79 9.08 -11.93
C SER A 99 -6.10 8.03 -11.07
N TYR A 100 -5.21 7.22 -11.62
CA TYR A 100 -4.58 6.15 -10.84
C TYR A 100 -3.45 6.69 -9.96
N ILE A 101 -2.49 7.41 -10.53
CA ILE A 101 -1.29 7.84 -9.79
C ILE A 101 -1.37 9.24 -9.17
N ASP A 102 -2.33 10.07 -9.60
CA ASP A 102 -2.46 11.47 -9.17
C ASP A 102 -2.38 11.63 -7.64
N SER A 103 -3.05 10.71 -6.93
CA SER A 103 -3.09 10.73 -5.47
C SER A 103 -1.95 9.98 -4.76
N THR A 104 -1.01 9.41 -5.50
CA THR A 104 0.12 8.62 -4.98
C THR A 104 1.45 9.38 -5.09
N VAL A 105 2.49 8.89 -4.43
CA VAL A 105 3.86 9.42 -4.60
C VAL A 105 4.33 9.44 -6.06
N TYR A 106 3.86 8.49 -6.88
CA TYR A 106 4.16 8.43 -8.31
C TYR A 106 3.66 9.65 -9.09
N GLY A 107 2.51 10.21 -8.74
CA GLY A 107 1.95 11.40 -9.38
C GLY A 107 2.86 12.63 -9.26
N SER A 108 3.79 12.63 -8.28
CA SER A 108 4.74 13.72 -8.13
C SER A 108 5.86 13.72 -9.17
N TYR A 109 6.15 12.61 -9.87
CA TYR A 109 7.32 12.57 -10.75
C TYR A 109 7.09 11.83 -12.07
N LEU A 110 6.19 10.84 -12.13
CA LEU A 110 5.97 10.07 -13.36
C LEU A 110 5.46 10.92 -14.53
N PRO A 111 4.52 11.89 -14.39
CA PRO A 111 4.06 12.67 -15.53
C PRO A 111 5.20 13.45 -16.21
N GLN A 112 6.03 14.13 -15.41
CA GLN A 112 7.19 14.85 -15.91
C GLN A 112 8.20 13.89 -16.56
N LEU A 113 8.56 12.81 -15.86
CA LEU A 113 9.53 11.83 -16.38
C LEU A 113 9.03 11.18 -17.68
N TYR A 114 7.72 10.94 -17.81
CA TYR A 114 7.12 10.37 -19.01
C TYR A 114 7.20 11.33 -20.18
N THR A 115 6.88 12.61 -19.97
CA THR A 115 7.05 13.64 -21.00
C THR A 115 8.51 13.73 -21.45
N GLU A 116 9.46 13.76 -20.51
CA GLU A 116 10.89 13.80 -20.84
C GLU A 116 11.33 12.58 -21.66
N ALA A 117 10.93 11.37 -21.25
CA ALA A 117 11.29 10.14 -21.95
C ALA A 117 10.72 10.07 -23.37
N VAL A 118 9.45 10.47 -23.55
CA VAL A 118 8.80 10.49 -24.87
C VAL A 118 9.46 11.49 -25.82
N LEU A 119 9.85 12.67 -25.31
CA LEU A 119 10.51 13.70 -26.11
C LEU A 119 11.93 13.32 -26.52
N GLN A 120 12.67 12.61 -25.65
CA GLN A 120 14.06 12.22 -25.93
C GLN A 120 14.18 11.04 -26.90
N LYS A 121 13.33 10.01 -26.77
CA LYS A 121 13.37 8.80 -27.61
C LYS A 121 11.95 8.26 -27.89
N PRO A 122 11.26 8.74 -28.93
CA PRO A 122 9.95 8.21 -29.29
C PRO A 122 10.07 6.77 -29.81
N GLY A 123 9.71 5.79 -28.98
CA GLY A 123 9.31 4.45 -29.43
C GLY A 123 10.10 3.22 -28.95
N GLN A 124 11.19 3.37 -28.18
CA GLN A 124 11.93 2.23 -27.60
C GLN A 124 12.61 2.61 -26.27
N ASP A 125 11.83 3.16 -25.35
CA ASP A 125 12.31 3.50 -24.02
C ASP A 125 11.69 2.55 -22.98
N ALA A 126 12.53 1.93 -22.16
CA ALA A 126 12.11 0.95 -21.16
C ALA A 126 11.05 1.52 -20.20
N PHE A 127 11.19 2.79 -19.83
CA PHE A 127 10.28 3.47 -18.93
C PHE A 127 8.92 3.73 -19.59
N VAL A 128 8.91 4.20 -20.84
CA VAL A 128 7.65 4.41 -21.60
C VAL A 128 6.87 3.09 -21.73
N THR A 129 7.53 1.99 -22.08
CA THR A 129 6.90 0.66 -22.18
C THR A 129 6.36 0.20 -20.82
N THR A 130 7.12 0.42 -19.75
CA THR A 130 6.70 0.08 -18.38
C THR A 130 5.43 0.85 -17.98
N ILE A 131 5.36 2.15 -18.30
CA ILE A 131 4.18 2.98 -18.03
C ILE A 131 2.97 2.47 -18.78
N ARG A 132 3.10 2.08 -20.06
CA ARG A 132 2.01 1.49 -20.83
C ARG A 132 1.51 0.18 -20.20
N ALA A 133 2.42 -0.67 -19.75
CA ALA A 133 2.08 -1.92 -19.06
C ALA A 133 1.29 -1.66 -17.76
N ALA A 134 1.81 -0.79 -16.89
CA ALA A 134 1.14 -0.41 -15.63
C ALA A 134 -0.21 0.25 -15.87
N SER A 135 -0.31 1.10 -16.89
CA SER A 135 -1.55 1.77 -17.28
C SER A 135 -2.63 0.77 -17.69
N MET A 136 -2.26 -0.20 -18.54
CA MET A 136 -3.20 -1.25 -18.96
C MET A 136 -3.57 -2.19 -17.83
N ALA A 137 -2.64 -2.51 -16.92
CA ALA A 137 -2.96 -3.31 -15.75
C ALA A 137 -3.97 -2.60 -14.84
N ALA A 138 -3.78 -1.30 -14.59
CA ALA A 138 -4.70 -0.49 -13.81
C ALA A 138 -6.09 -0.42 -14.47
N LEU A 139 -6.15 -0.18 -15.78
CA LEU A 139 -7.40 -0.14 -16.53
C LEU A 139 -8.10 -1.53 -16.55
N ALA A 140 -7.33 -2.59 -16.74
CA ALA A 140 -7.82 -3.96 -16.70
C ALA A 140 -8.45 -4.30 -15.35
N LYS A 141 -7.82 -3.87 -14.24
CA LYS A 141 -8.37 -4.05 -12.90
C LYS A 141 -9.68 -3.29 -12.73
N ARG A 142 -9.74 -2.02 -13.16
CA ARG A 142 -10.94 -1.18 -13.10
C ARG A 142 -12.13 -1.80 -13.83
N HIS A 143 -11.92 -2.32 -15.03
CA HIS A 143 -12.99 -2.88 -15.87
C HIS A 143 -13.11 -4.41 -15.77
N GLN A 144 -12.33 -5.06 -14.90
CA GLN A 144 -12.26 -6.52 -14.79
C GLN A 144 -12.01 -7.21 -16.16
N SER A 145 -11.21 -6.58 -17.02
CA SER A 145 -10.97 -7.02 -18.40
C SER A 145 -9.75 -7.94 -18.50
N ARG A 146 -10.00 -9.24 -18.74
CA ARG A 146 -8.93 -10.23 -18.96
C ARG A 146 -8.12 -9.96 -20.23
N GLU A 147 -8.76 -9.46 -21.28
CA GLU A 147 -8.10 -9.10 -22.54
C GLU A 147 -7.09 -7.97 -22.33
N THR A 148 -7.50 -6.90 -21.66
CA THR A 148 -6.63 -5.77 -21.33
C THR A 148 -5.48 -6.20 -20.42
N LEU A 149 -5.74 -7.11 -19.46
CA LEU A 149 -4.69 -7.69 -18.62
C LEU A 149 -3.68 -8.49 -19.45
N GLY A 150 -4.13 -9.26 -20.44
CA GLY A 150 -3.25 -9.96 -21.38
C GLY A 150 -2.34 -9.00 -22.17
N MET A 151 -2.87 -7.85 -22.61
CA MET A 151 -2.09 -6.80 -23.24
C MET A 151 -1.06 -6.20 -22.27
N ALA A 152 -1.46 -5.95 -21.02
CA ALA A 152 -0.59 -5.43 -19.96
C ALA A 152 0.61 -6.36 -19.70
N LEU A 153 0.38 -7.67 -19.59
CA LEU A 153 1.43 -8.67 -19.37
C LEU A 153 2.39 -8.77 -20.56
N LYS A 154 1.89 -8.63 -21.80
CA LYS A 154 2.72 -8.60 -23.00
C LYS A 154 3.64 -7.38 -23.01
N GLU A 155 3.12 -6.19 -22.73
CA GLU A 155 3.96 -4.98 -22.61
C GLU A 155 4.94 -5.08 -21.45
N PHE A 156 4.53 -5.65 -20.31
CA PHE A 156 5.41 -5.84 -19.16
C PHE A 156 6.61 -6.74 -19.51
N SER A 157 6.39 -7.80 -20.30
CA SER A 157 7.46 -8.69 -20.75
C SER A 157 8.48 -7.94 -21.63
N THR A 158 8.00 -7.06 -22.52
CA THR A 158 8.87 -6.18 -23.33
C THR A 158 9.63 -5.19 -22.45
N ALA A 159 8.93 -4.55 -21.50
CA ALA A 159 9.51 -3.60 -20.55
C ALA A 159 10.61 -4.25 -19.70
N LEU A 160 10.40 -5.47 -19.23
CA LEU A 160 11.41 -6.23 -18.48
C LEU A 160 12.68 -6.45 -19.30
N ALA A 161 12.55 -6.87 -20.56
CA ALA A 161 13.69 -7.06 -21.46
C ALA A 161 14.45 -5.76 -21.72
N GLN A 162 13.72 -4.65 -21.95
CA GLN A 162 14.30 -3.33 -22.18
C GLN A 162 14.99 -2.77 -20.93
N THR A 163 14.36 -2.89 -19.76
CA THR A 163 14.96 -2.47 -18.48
C THR A 163 16.23 -3.25 -18.19
N ASN A 164 16.25 -4.57 -18.43
CA ASN A 164 17.45 -5.37 -18.27
C ASN A 164 18.59 -4.92 -19.21
N ALA A 165 18.26 -4.54 -20.45
CA ALA A 165 19.25 -3.97 -21.37
C ALA A 165 19.79 -2.62 -20.88
N SER A 166 18.93 -1.75 -20.35
CA SER A 166 19.35 -0.47 -19.75
C SER A 166 20.19 -0.65 -18.49
N LEU A 167 19.93 -1.69 -17.69
CA LEU A 167 20.72 -2.00 -16.50
C LEU A 167 22.09 -2.61 -16.84
N ALA A 168 22.24 -3.22 -18.01
CA ALA A 168 23.49 -3.84 -18.45
C ALA A 168 24.55 -2.83 -18.90
N ASP A 169 24.15 -1.60 -19.26
CA ASP A 169 25.05 -0.53 -19.67
C ASP A 169 25.18 0.53 -18.55
N PRO A 170 26.39 0.76 -18.01
CA PRO A 170 26.60 1.72 -16.91
C PRO A 170 26.07 3.13 -17.18
N SER A 171 26.07 3.57 -18.44
CA SER A 171 25.63 4.92 -18.82
C SER A 171 24.11 5.07 -18.80
N THR A 172 23.39 3.99 -19.08
CA THR A 172 21.92 3.97 -19.06
C THR A 172 21.38 3.50 -17.71
N ALA A 173 22.14 2.71 -16.95
CA ALA A 173 21.74 2.21 -15.63
C ALA A 173 21.48 3.35 -14.63
N THR A 174 22.23 4.45 -14.70
CA THR A 174 22.12 5.57 -13.75
C THR A 174 21.04 6.59 -14.10
N LEU A 175 20.33 6.43 -15.22
CA LEU A 175 19.33 7.40 -15.68
C LEU A 175 18.07 7.41 -14.81
N ASN A 176 17.42 8.57 -14.69
CA ASN A 176 16.11 8.72 -14.03
C ASN A 176 15.06 7.81 -14.67
N ALA A 177 15.06 7.66 -16.00
CA ALA A 177 14.17 6.74 -16.70
C ALA A 177 14.33 5.29 -16.21
N THR A 178 15.57 4.81 -16.02
CA THR A 178 15.84 3.44 -15.57
C THR A 178 15.35 3.19 -14.14
N LEU A 179 15.65 4.10 -13.20
CA LEU A 179 15.09 3.99 -11.84
C LEU A 179 13.56 4.11 -11.86
N GLY A 180 13.01 4.96 -12.72
CA GLY A 180 11.56 5.11 -12.91
C GLY A 180 10.93 3.81 -13.38
N ALA A 181 11.55 3.13 -14.35
CA ALA A 181 11.08 1.85 -14.86
C ALA A 181 11.07 0.80 -13.76
N VAL A 182 12.16 0.65 -12.99
CA VAL A 182 12.24 -0.29 -11.87
C VAL A 182 11.14 -0.03 -10.83
N LEU A 183 10.93 1.23 -10.42
CA LEU A 183 9.88 1.56 -9.46
C LEU A 183 8.47 1.29 -10.02
N THR A 184 8.21 1.62 -11.28
CA THR A 184 6.91 1.37 -11.93
C THR A 184 6.68 -0.12 -12.20
N MET A 185 7.72 -0.92 -12.41
CA MET A 185 7.59 -2.39 -12.50
C MET A 185 7.12 -2.98 -11.17
N GLY A 186 7.64 -2.50 -10.03
CA GLY A 186 7.10 -2.87 -8.71
C GLY A 186 5.63 -2.49 -8.56
N LEU A 187 5.22 -1.31 -9.05
CA LEU A 187 3.81 -0.91 -9.09
C LEU A 187 2.95 -1.82 -9.98
N PHE A 188 3.46 -2.23 -11.14
CA PHE A 188 2.76 -3.17 -12.02
C PHE A 188 2.48 -4.50 -11.30
N GLU A 189 3.53 -5.07 -10.68
CA GLU A 189 3.40 -6.33 -9.94
C GLU A 189 2.40 -6.19 -8.80
N SER A 190 2.40 -5.05 -8.11
CA SER A 190 1.39 -4.72 -7.10
C SER A 190 -0.03 -4.78 -7.63
N ILE A 191 -0.28 -4.16 -8.79
CA ILE A 191 -1.62 -4.08 -9.39
C ILE A 191 -2.15 -5.47 -9.77
N VAL A 192 -1.27 -6.32 -10.30
CA VAL A 192 -1.64 -7.63 -10.83
C VAL A 192 -1.75 -8.70 -9.74
N SER A 193 -1.00 -8.56 -8.64
CA SER A 193 -0.88 -9.61 -7.62
C SER A 193 -2.10 -9.76 -6.70
N THR A 194 -2.34 -10.98 -6.24
CA THR A 194 -3.45 -11.37 -5.33
C THR A 194 -3.01 -11.58 -3.87
N GLY A 195 -1.82 -11.12 -3.49
CA GLY A 195 -1.37 -11.00 -2.10
C GLY A 195 -0.55 -12.17 -1.51
N LYS A 196 -0.64 -13.40 -2.05
CA LYS A 196 0.06 -14.57 -1.47
C LYS A 196 1.36 -14.99 -2.17
N GLU A 197 1.60 -14.59 -3.42
CA GLU A 197 2.69 -15.15 -4.25
C GLU A 197 3.94 -14.27 -4.36
N ASN A 198 4.07 -13.19 -3.58
CA ASN A 198 4.96 -12.09 -3.97
C ASN A 198 6.18 -11.78 -3.07
N ILE A 199 6.34 -12.41 -1.90
CA ILE A 199 7.43 -12.02 -0.96
C ILE A 199 8.84 -12.10 -1.59
N GLY A 200 9.07 -13.09 -2.45
CA GLY A 200 10.34 -13.28 -3.17
C GLY A 200 10.64 -12.14 -4.17
N ASN A 201 9.68 -11.80 -5.02
CA ASN A 201 9.81 -10.73 -6.03
C ASN A 201 10.13 -9.38 -5.38
N TRP A 202 9.52 -9.11 -4.23
CA TRP A 202 9.72 -7.86 -3.51
C TRP A 202 11.08 -7.75 -2.85
N THR A 203 11.60 -8.88 -2.36
CA THR A 203 12.97 -8.93 -1.86
C THR A 203 13.94 -8.60 -2.99
N ALA A 204 13.73 -9.17 -4.18
CA ALA A 204 14.54 -8.86 -5.35
C ALA A 204 14.45 -7.37 -5.77
N HIS A 205 13.23 -6.81 -5.84
CA HIS A 205 13.03 -5.38 -6.13
C HIS A 205 13.68 -4.47 -5.10
N THR A 206 13.58 -4.80 -3.80
CA THR A 206 14.21 -4.05 -2.72
C THR A 206 15.72 -4.03 -2.90
N LEU A 207 16.34 -5.19 -3.11
CA LEU A 207 17.79 -5.32 -3.29
C LEU A 207 18.28 -4.63 -4.57
N GLY A 208 17.58 -4.83 -5.68
CA GLY A 208 17.89 -4.17 -6.96
C GLY A 208 17.79 -2.66 -6.87
N THR A 209 16.74 -2.14 -6.20
CA THR A 209 16.58 -0.69 -5.98
C THR A 209 17.72 -0.14 -5.14
N ILE A 210 18.13 -0.81 -4.05
CA ILE A 210 19.27 -0.36 -3.22
C ILE A 210 20.56 -0.33 -4.06
N ALA A 211 20.83 -1.38 -4.84
CA ALA A 211 22.00 -1.43 -5.70
C ALA A 211 22.01 -0.26 -6.71
N LEU A 212 20.85 0.06 -7.28
CA LEU A 212 20.70 1.17 -8.22
C LEU A 212 20.87 2.53 -7.56
N LEU A 213 20.30 2.74 -6.37
CA LEU A 213 20.49 3.97 -5.59
C LEU A 213 21.97 4.18 -5.25
N ARG A 214 22.71 3.11 -4.90
CA ARG A 214 24.16 3.18 -4.65
C ARG A 214 24.94 3.51 -5.92
N LEU A 215 24.61 2.85 -7.04
CA LEU A 215 25.28 3.08 -8.33
C LEU A 215 25.13 4.54 -8.79
N ARG A 216 23.95 5.13 -8.58
CA ARG A 216 23.66 6.53 -8.93
C ARG A 216 24.34 7.54 -8.01
N GLY A 217 24.74 7.13 -6.80
CA GLY A 217 25.50 7.97 -5.86
C GLY A 217 24.82 9.30 -5.51
N LEU A 218 25.62 10.31 -5.21
CA LEU A 218 25.16 11.66 -4.82
C LEU A 218 24.53 12.45 -5.97
N GLU A 219 24.88 12.11 -7.22
CA GLU A 219 24.42 12.84 -8.41
C GLU A 219 22.90 12.80 -8.58
N GLN A 220 22.24 11.74 -8.09
CA GLN A 220 20.78 11.65 -8.12
C GLN A 220 20.05 12.73 -7.31
N LEU A 221 20.76 13.47 -6.46
CA LEU A 221 20.21 14.57 -5.68
C LEU A 221 20.48 15.94 -6.33
N SER A 222 21.14 15.97 -7.48
CA SER A 222 21.41 17.21 -8.20
C SER A 222 20.13 17.85 -8.75
N ASP A 223 19.14 17.04 -9.14
CA ASP A 223 17.87 17.49 -9.71
C ASP A 223 16.65 17.10 -8.85
N LEU A 224 15.52 17.78 -9.07
CA LEU A 224 14.32 17.60 -8.26
C LEU A 224 13.65 16.24 -8.50
N LEU A 225 13.73 15.69 -9.72
CA LEU A 225 13.12 14.41 -10.08
C LEU A 225 13.86 13.27 -9.39
N GLY A 226 15.19 13.27 -9.46
CA GLY A 226 16.05 12.33 -8.78
C GLY A 226 15.84 12.33 -7.26
N ARG A 227 15.66 13.51 -6.63
CA ARG A 227 15.29 13.63 -5.21
C ARG A 227 13.95 12.97 -4.89
N ARG A 228 12.88 13.28 -5.66
CA ARG A 228 11.54 12.68 -5.46
C ARG A 228 11.62 11.15 -5.55
N MET A 229 12.32 10.64 -6.55
CA MET A 229 12.48 9.21 -6.79
C MET A 229 13.32 8.53 -5.71
N CYS A 230 14.41 9.14 -5.27
CA CYS A 230 15.23 8.62 -4.17
C CYS A 230 14.43 8.55 -2.86
N ILE A 231 13.67 9.60 -2.54
CA ILE A 231 12.83 9.63 -1.33
C ILE A 231 11.78 8.51 -1.37
N HIS A 232 11.13 8.35 -2.51
CA HIS A 232 10.14 7.31 -2.75
C HIS A 232 10.75 5.89 -2.67
N ALA A 233 11.90 5.67 -3.31
CA ALA A 233 12.59 4.38 -3.26
C ALA A 233 12.98 4.00 -1.83
N ALA A 234 13.58 4.93 -1.09
CA ALA A 234 13.97 4.77 0.31
C ALA A 234 12.77 4.54 1.23
N TYR A 235 11.61 5.15 0.94
CA TYR A 235 10.35 4.88 1.62
C TYR A 235 9.85 3.46 1.37
N ASN A 236 9.78 3.03 0.10
CA ASN A 236 9.31 1.69 -0.27
C ASN A 236 10.17 0.58 0.32
N ILE A 237 11.50 0.76 0.35
CA ILE A 237 12.42 -0.20 0.98
C ILE A 237 12.05 -0.38 2.46
N ARG A 238 11.78 0.71 3.18
CA ARG A 238 11.40 0.64 4.61
C ARG A 238 10.04 0.00 4.82
N VAL A 239 9.04 0.34 4.00
CA VAL A 239 7.73 -0.33 4.05
C VAL A 239 7.88 -1.84 3.82
N SER A 240 8.70 -2.24 2.83
CA SER A 240 9.06 -3.63 2.57
C SER A 240 9.73 -4.28 3.79
N CYS A 241 10.68 -3.60 4.44
CA CYS A 241 11.33 -4.07 5.67
C CYS A 241 10.36 -4.24 6.84
N ILE A 242 9.46 -3.28 7.08
CA ILE A 242 8.40 -3.37 8.09
C ILE A 242 7.50 -4.57 7.83
N ASN A 243 7.12 -4.80 6.58
CA ASN A 243 6.25 -5.90 6.20
C ASN A 243 6.96 -7.24 6.36
N ARG A 244 8.23 -7.33 5.97
CA ARG A 244 9.03 -8.56 6.11
C ARG A 244 9.56 -8.76 7.52
N ALA A 245 9.36 -7.79 8.42
CA ALA A 245 9.93 -7.73 9.76
C ALA A 245 11.45 -8.01 9.73
N VAL A 246 12.16 -7.21 8.94
CA VAL A 246 13.63 -7.24 8.82
C VAL A 246 14.18 -5.84 9.02
N GLU A 247 15.46 -5.77 9.38
CA GLU A 247 16.17 -4.50 9.51
C GLU A 247 16.27 -3.76 8.17
N VAL A 248 16.43 -2.44 8.27
CA VAL A 248 16.75 -1.62 7.09
C VAL A 248 18.18 -1.92 6.65
N PRO A 249 18.44 -2.19 5.36
CA PRO A 249 19.79 -2.48 4.89
C PRO A 249 20.77 -1.36 5.21
N LYS A 250 21.90 -1.71 5.83
CA LYS A 250 22.97 -0.77 6.25
C LYS A 250 23.47 0.09 5.09
N ASP A 251 23.49 -0.47 3.89
CA ASP A 251 23.88 0.23 2.68
C ASP A 251 22.98 1.44 2.36
N LEU A 252 21.66 1.33 2.60
CA LEU A 252 20.74 2.44 2.42
C LEU A 252 20.98 3.53 3.47
N ILE A 253 21.16 3.12 4.73
CA ILE A 253 21.45 4.04 5.84
C ILE A 253 22.73 4.83 5.55
N LYS A 254 23.80 4.14 5.15
CA LYS A 254 25.08 4.78 4.81
C LYS A 254 24.93 5.76 3.65
N LEU A 255 24.23 5.34 2.59
CA LEU A 255 23.97 6.19 1.43
C LEU A 255 23.26 7.49 1.85
N GLU A 256 22.25 7.40 2.70
CA GLU A 256 21.50 8.55 3.21
C GLU A 256 22.33 9.44 4.15
N GLU A 257 23.20 8.86 4.98
CA GLU A 257 24.13 9.65 5.81
C GLU A 257 25.06 10.51 4.96
N ASP A 258 25.59 9.95 3.86
CA ASP A 258 26.42 10.68 2.90
C ASP A 258 25.59 11.78 2.23
N PHE A 259 24.33 11.51 1.91
CA PHE A 259 23.39 12.48 1.32
C PHE A 259 23.10 13.65 2.26
N TYR A 260 22.89 13.34 3.54
CA TYR A 260 22.60 14.33 4.59
C TYR A 260 23.77 15.29 4.80
N LYS A 261 25.01 14.79 4.71
CA LYS A 261 26.21 15.62 4.81
C LYS A 261 26.38 16.53 3.59
N ALA A 262 26.08 16.02 2.40
CA ALA A 262 26.34 16.74 1.15
C ALA A 262 25.30 17.82 0.79
N PHE A 263 24.01 17.58 1.04
CA PHE A 263 22.94 18.42 0.46
C PHE A 263 22.08 19.17 1.50
N ASN A 264 22.47 19.18 2.78
CA ASN A 264 21.66 19.76 3.88
C ASN A 264 20.19 19.30 3.80
N PHE A 265 20.01 17.98 3.67
CA PHE A 265 18.72 17.37 3.41
C PHE A 265 17.70 17.70 4.50
N PRO A 266 16.41 17.91 4.17
CA PRO A 266 15.43 18.39 5.14
C PRO A 266 15.31 17.49 6.37
N ARG A 267 15.37 18.12 7.55
CA ARG A 267 15.27 17.45 8.85
C ARG A 267 14.02 16.56 8.94
N ALA A 268 12.88 17.02 8.42
CA ALA A 268 11.64 16.25 8.41
C ALA A 268 11.78 14.88 7.72
N VAL A 269 12.54 14.77 6.62
CA VAL A 269 12.75 13.46 5.97
C VAL A 269 13.65 12.55 6.81
N ARG A 270 14.71 13.13 7.41
CA ARG A 270 15.61 12.40 8.31
C ARG A 270 14.88 11.85 9.53
N ASP A 271 14.08 12.69 10.19
CA ASP A 271 13.30 12.33 11.37
C ASP A 271 12.31 11.20 11.01
N HIS A 272 11.63 11.33 9.88
CA HIS A 272 10.73 10.29 9.36
C HIS A 272 11.45 8.96 9.10
N TYR A 273 12.62 8.98 8.46
CA TYR A 273 13.42 7.77 8.22
C TYR A 273 13.93 7.14 9.51
N SER A 274 14.32 7.95 10.51
CA SER A 274 14.71 7.45 11.82
C SER A 274 13.58 6.67 12.50
N ILE A 275 12.35 7.22 12.51
CA ILE A 275 11.17 6.56 13.07
C ILE A 275 10.86 5.24 12.34
N MET A 276 10.91 5.25 11.00
CA MET A 276 10.69 4.03 10.21
C MET A 276 11.77 2.97 10.45
N ASN A 277 13.05 3.37 10.54
CA ASN A 277 14.16 2.46 10.84
C ASN A 277 13.97 1.79 12.19
N ARG A 278 13.62 2.57 13.23
CA ARG A 278 13.33 2.03 14.57
C ARG A 278 12.14 1.07 14.54
N THR A 279 11.07 1.40 13.81
CA THR A 279 9.93 0.48 13.62
C THR A 279 10.34 -0.82 12.92
N CYS A 280 11.20 -0.77 11.88
CA CYS A 280 11.74 -1.97 11.23
C CYS A 280 12.49 -2.85 12.23
N SER A 281 13.37 -2.23 13.02
CA SER A 281 14.18 -2.91 14.02
C SER A 281 13.33 -3.57 15.11
N ILE A 282 12.35 -2.84 15.66
CA ILE A 282 11.39 -3.38 16.65
C ILE A 282 10.66 -4.59 16.08
N LYS A 283 10.17 -4.52 14.84
CA LYS A 283 9.47 -5.66 14.21
C LYS A 283 10.40 -6.83 13.90
N ALA A 284 11.65 -6.57 13.53
CA ALA A 284 12.63 -7.61 13.28
C ALA A 284 12.94 -8.39 14.57
N ASP A 285 13.17 -7.66 15.66
CA ASP A 285 13.47 -8.25 16.97
C ASP A 285 12.27 -8.97 17.59
N LEU A 286 11.04 -8.51 17.31
CA LEU A 286 9.81 -9.15 17.77
C LEU A 286 9.69 -10.62 17.35
N LYS A 287 10.34 -11.03 16.25
CA LYS A 287 10.42 -12.44 15.82
C LYS A 287 11.09 -13.34 16.85
N ASN A 288 11.95 -12.78 17.69
CA ASN A 288 12.65 -13.49 18.76
C ASN A 288 11.84 -13.53 20.07
N GLY A 289 10.62 -12.99 20.07
CA GLY A 289 9.76 -12.87 21.24
C GLY A 289 9.65 -11.44 21.76
N LEU A 290 8.59 -11.19 22.51
CA LEU A 290 8.32 -9.88 23.08
C LEU A 290 9.07 -9.69 24.41
N THR A 291 9.80 -8.58 24.55
CA THR A 291 10.60 -8.24 25.73
C THR A 291 10.23 -6.86 26.29
N PRO A 292 10.55 -6.57 27.57
CA PRO A 292 10.34 -5.23 28.13
C PRO A 292 11.04 -4.12 27.33
N GLU A 293 12.26 -4.38 26.87
CA GLU A 293 13.04 -3.44 26.05
C GLU A 293 12.33 -3.11 24.72
N LEU A 294 11.71 -4.11 24.07
CA LEU A 294 10.94 -3.87 22.84
C LEU A 294 9.71 -2.99 23.09
N ILE A 295 9.06 -3.15 24.24
CA ILE A 295 7.90 -2.32 24.63
C ILE A 295 8.37 -0.89 24.91
N CYS A 296 9.48 -0.70 25.63
CA CYS A 296 10.08 0.62 25.85
C CYS A 296 10.44 1.31 24.54
N ARG A 297 11.12 0.62 23.63
CA ARG A 297 11.46 1.15 22.30
C ARG A 297 10.22 1.50 21.48
N ALA A 298 9.14 0.70 21.58
CA ALA A 298 7.88 0.96 20.90
C ALA A 298 7.20 2.24 21.43
N LEU A 299 7.16 2.42 22.76
CA LEU A 299 6.64 3.63 23.42
C LEU A 299 7.38 4.89 22.98
N GLU A 300 8.71 4.85 22.95
CA GLU A 300 9.52 6.00 22.51
C GLU A 300 9.36 6.29 21.03
N THR A 301 9.35 5.26 20.19
CA THR A 301 9.20 5.44 18.73
C THR A 301 7.81 5.98 18.40
N GLU A 302 6.78 5.58 19.13
CA GLU A 302 5.42 6.11 19.00
C GLU A 302 5.35 7.58 19.40
N HIS A 303 5.99 7.95 20.51
CA HIS A 303 6.07 9.33 20.96
C HIS A 303 6.74 10.23 19.92
N ASP A 304 7.87 9.81 19.37
CA ASP A 304 8.56 10.57 18.33
C ASP A 304 7.73 10.68 17.04
N ALA A 305 6.96 9.65 16.70
CA ALA A 305 6.00 9.69 15.59
C ALA A 305 4.83 10.66 15.86
N ASP A 306 4.35 10.77 17.10
CA ASP A 306 3.34 11.76 17.48
C ASP A 306 3.90 13.19 17.37
N LEU A 307 5.10 13.45 17.89
CA LEU A 307 5.79 14.73 17.74
C LEU A 307 6.01 15.10 16.27
N PHE A 308 6.37 14.13 15.43
CA PHE A 308 6.51 14.33 14.00
C PHE A 308 5.19 14.77 13.35
N ILE A 309 4.07 14.14 13.72
CA ILE A 309 2.74 14.51 13.25
C ILE A 309 2.36 15.93 13.67
N GLN A 310 2.64 16.30 14.93
CA GLN A 310 2.36 17.66 15.43
C GLN A 310 3.07 18.74 14.62
N GLY A 311 4.22 18.43 14.00
CA GLY A 311 4.93 19.34 13.09
C GLY A 311 4.20 19.69 11.80
N PHE A 312 3.06 19.05 11.50
CA PHE A 312 2.15 19.40 10.40
C PHE A 312 1.01 20.34 10.81
N SER A 313 0.78 20.52 12.12
CA SER A 313 -0.21 21.49 12.61
C SER A 313 0.35 22.91 12.53
N PRO A 314 -0.48 23.92 12.21
CA PRO A 314 -0.05 25.31 12.34
C PRO A 314 0.36 25.58 13.80
N PRO A 315 1.41 26.37 14.05
CA PRO A 315 1.78 26.75 15.41
C PRO A 315 0.56 27.40 16.07
N THR A 316 0.12 26.87 17.20
CA THR A 316 -0.93 27.48 18.00
C THR A 316 -0.46 28.89 18.37
N SER A 317 -1.13 29.91 17.82
CA SER A 317 -0.92 31.30 18.21
C SER A 317 -1.45 31.50 19.63
N THR A 318 -0.65 31.10 20.62
CA THR A 318 -0.77 31.58 21.99
C THR A 318 0.30 32.64 22.20
N ALA A 319 0.13 33.76 21.49
CA ALA A 319 0.73 35.01 21.90
C ALA A 319 -0.39 35.83 22.53
N GLN A 320 -0.36 35.91 23.86
CA GLN A 320 -1.08 36.92 24.62
C GLN A 320 -0.84 38.29 23.96
N GLU A 321 -1.93 39.00 23.67
CA GLU A 321 -1.89 40.45 23.61
C GLU A 321 -1.32 40.97 24.94
N GLY A 322 -0.20 41.68 24.87
CA GLY A 322 0.32 42.45 26.00
C GLY A 322 1.78 42.18 26.34
N SER A 323 2.70 42.72 25.54
CA SER A 323 3.88 43.47 26.03
C SER A 323 4.79 43.82 24.86
N ARG A 324 4.98 45.12 24.63
CA ARG A 324 6.04 45.64 23.76
C ARG A 324 7.39 45.37 24.45
N SER A 325 8.12 44.37 23.98
CA SER A 325 9.55 44.21 24.30
C SER A 325 10.39 44.48 23.07
N THR A 326 11.21 45.53 23.13
CA THR A 326 12.21 45.90 22.14
C THR A 326 13.47 45.05 22.34
N SER A 327 13.59 43.94 21.60
CA SER A 327 14.87 43.25 21.42
C SER A 327 14.99 42.73 19.98
N PRO A 328 16.21 42.70 19.40
CA PRO A 328 16.39 42.33 18.00
C PRO A 328 16.12 40.83 17.80
N PRO A 329 15.59 40.41 16.63
CA PRO A 329 15.21 39.03 16.41
C PRO A 329 16.45 38.15 16.24
N THR A 330 16.75 37.31 17.23
CA THR A 330 17.61 36.14 17.05
C THR A 330 16.90 35.09 16.17
N PRO A 331 17.59 34.48 15.19
CA PRO A 331 16.92 33.90 14.01
C PRO A 331 16.58 32.41 14.12
N ARG A 332 15.56 32.02 13.33
CA ARG A 332 15.06 30.68 12.94
C ARG A 332 14.01 30.04 13.87
N GLN A 333 12.76 30.44 13.66
CA GLN A 333 11.64 29.51 13.85
C GLN A 333 11.90 28.23 13.04
N PRO A 334 11.61 27.02 13.57
CA PRO A 334 11.66 25.81 12.77
C PRO A 334 10.65 25.93 11.63
N LEU A 335 11.11 25.74 10.39
CA LEU A 335 10.21 25.57 9.24
C LEU A 335 9.26 24.41 9.59
N THR A 336 7.95 24.57 9.41
CA THR A 336 6.99 23.48 9.65
C THR A 336 7.33 22.28 8.76
N ASN A 337 7.03 21.05 9.20
CA ASN A 337 7.36 19.83 8.43
C ASN A 337 6.76 19.89 7.02
N SER A 338 5.58 20.49 6.87
CA SER A 338 4.91 20.73 5.59
C SER A 338 5.77 21.54 4.62
N VAL A 339 6.36 22.65 5.08
CA VAL A 339 7.21 23.53 4.25
C VAL A 339 8.52 22.85 3.90
N MET A 340 9.16 22.18 4.86
CA MET A 340 10.41 21.46 4.62
C MET A 340 10.24 20.39 3.53
N LEU A 341 9.17 19.60 3.62
CA LEU A 341 8.89 18.54 2.66
C LEU A 341 8.48 19.09 1.29
N HIS A 342 7.77 20.22 1.24
CA HIS A 342 7.41 20.87 -0.02
C HIS A 342 8.66 21.35 -0.75
N ASN A 343 9.61 21.95 -0.04
CA ASN A 343 10.85 22.40 -0.65
C ASN A 343 11.72 21.23 -1.13
N ALA A 344 11.65 20.09 -0.45
CA ALA A 344 12.40 18.88 -0.81
C ALA A 344 11.84 18.17 -2.05
N THR A 345 10.52 18.11 -2.14
CA THR A 345 9.81 17.26 -3.10
C THR A 345 9.12 18.06 -4.18
N GLY A 346 8.87 19.37 -4.02
CA GLY A 346 8.02 20.19 -4.89
C GLY A 346 6.61 19.63 -5.10
N ALA A 347 6.10 18.80 -4.19
CA ALA A 347 4.76 18.24 -4.22
C ALA A 347 3.76 19.16 -3.49
N PRO A 348 2.48 19.22 -3.91
CA PRO A 348 1.47 20.03 -3.24
C PRO A 348 1.38 19.71 -1.73
N LEU A 349 1.33 20.76 -0.91
CA LEU A 349 1.35 20.65 0.56
C LEU A 349 0.31 19.67 1.08
N LEU A 350 -0.94 19.74 0.62
CA LEU A 350 -2.04 18.91 1.12
C LEU A 350 -1.85 17.41 0.83
N ALA A 351 -1.50 17.04 -0.40
CA ALA A 351 -1.34 15.65 -0.81
C ALA A 351 -0.18 14.98 -0.06
N MET A 352 0.90 15.71 0.16
CA MET A 352 2.07 15.24 0.88
C MET A 352 1.84 15.18 2.38
N MET A 353 1.18 16.20 2.97
CA MET A 353 0.76 16.17 4.37
C MET A 353 -0.10 14.94 4.66
N ALA A 354 -1.11 14.66 3.83
CA ALA A 354 -1.97 13.51 4.01
C ALA A 354 -1.18 12.19 4.01
N ARG A 355 -0.32 11.95 3.01
CA ARG A 355 0.45 10.70 2.90
C ARG A 355 1.36 10.47 4.10
N TRP A 356 2.09 11.49 4.52
CA TRP A 356 3.04 11.39 5.63
C TRP A 356 2.31 11.28 6.98
N LEU A 357 1.22 12.02 7.14
CA LEU A 357 0.35 11.95 8.32
C LEU A 357 -0.22 10.55 8.48
N PHE A 358 -0.91 10.01 7.46
CA PHE A 358 -1.56 8.70 7.56
C PHE A 358 -0.57 7.54 7.59
N GLY A 359 0.57 7.67 6.89
CA GLY A 359 1.69 6.74 7.03
C GLY A 359 2.22 6.70 8.48
N MET A 360 2.39 7.86 9.12
CA MET A 360 2.80 7.92 10.52
C MET A 360 1.72 7.42 11.49
N SER A 361 0.45 7.74 11.25
CA SER A 361 -0.67 7.18 12.03
C SER A 361 -0.68 5.65 11.97
N MET A 362 -0.40 5.06 10.80
CA MET A 362 -0.26 3.62 10.66
C MET A 362 0.89 3.05 11.49
N LEU A 363 2.07 3.67 11.47
CA LEU A 363 3.20 3.23 12.30
C LEU A 363 2.85 3.29 13.79
N ARG A 364 2.19 4.37 14.23
CA ARG A 364 1.76 4.52 15.61
C ARG A 364 0.73 3.48 16.04
N LEU A 365 -0.21 3.13 15.17
CA LEU A 365 -1.16 2.05 15.41
C LEU A 365 -0.43 0.71 15.59
N VAL A 366 0.52 0.38 14.70
CA VAL A 366 1.36 -0.83 14.81
C VAL A 366 2.15 -0.85 16.13
N LEU A 367 2.81 0.25 16.47
CA LEU A 367 3.63 0.36 17.69
C LEU A 367 2.78 0.18 18.96
N ASN A 368 1.59 0.79 19.01
CA ASN A 368 0.68 0.60 20.14
C ASN A 368 0.07 -0.81 20.20
N GLU A 369 -0.13 -1.51 19.07
CA GLU A 369 -0.54 -2.92 19.09
C GLU A 369 0.55 -3.81 19.71
N ILE A 370 1.84 -3.49 19.48
CA ILE A 370 2.97 -4.15 20.15
C ILE A 370 2.93 -3.88 21.66
N VAL A 371 2.75 -2.62 22.07
CA VAL A 371 2.63 -2.25 23.49
C VAL A 371 1.46 -2.99 24.15
N TRP A 372 0.29 -3.02 23.50
CA TRP A 372 -0.88 -3.74 23.97
C TRP A 372 -0.63 -5.24 24.12
N SER A 373 0.05 -5.87 23.15
CA SER A 373 0.39 -7.29 23.20
C SER A 373 1.28 -7.67 24.38
N GLY A 374 2.02 -6.70 24.95
CA GLY A 374 2.86 -6.89 26.13
C GLY A 374 2.14 -6.85 27.46
N ALA A 375 0.91 -6.33 27.49
CA ALA A 375 0.14 -6.16 28.73
C ALA A 375 -0.05 -7.46 29.53
N PRO A 376 -0.39 -8.63 28.94
CA PRO A 376 -0.56 -9.84 29.73
C PRO A 376 0.71 -10.34 30.44
N MET A 377 1.89 -9.96 29.96
CA MET A 377 3.17 -10.46 30.46
C MET A 377 3.92 -9.44 31.33
N TYR A 378 3.76 -8.15 31.04
CA TYR A 378 4.62 -7.09 31.57
C TYR A 378 3.85 -5.91 32.16
N ASP A 379 2.56 -6.08 32.47
CA ASP A 379 1.84 -5.07 33.24
C ASP A 379 2.52 -4.84 34.59
N GLY A 380 2.68 -3.57 34.98
CA GLY A 380 3.38 -3.23 36.22
C GLY A 380 4.91 -3.29 36.17
N HIS A 381 5.53 -3.67 35.04
CA HIS A 381 6.99 -3.73 34.94
C HIS A 381 7.62 -2.34 35.16
N PRO A 382 8.54 -2.16 36.13
CA PRO A 382 9.01 -0.84 36.56
C PRO A 382 9.58 0.02 35.43
N GLU A 383 10.43 -0.57 34.58
CA GLU A 383 11.06 0.15 33.46
C GLU A 383 10.05 0.59 32.40
N ILE A 384 9.04 -0.27 32.12
CA ILE A 384 8.00 0.02 31.13
C ILE A 384 7.10 1.13 31.65
N LEU A 385 6.67 1.03 32.91
CA LEU A 385 5.87 2.07 33.55
C LEU A 385 6.62 3.40 33.56
N GLN A 386 7.88 3.41 34.00
CA GLN A 386 8.72 4.59 33.99
C GLN A 386 8.81 5.21 32.59
N ARG A 387 9.06 4.39 31.56
CA ARG A 387 9.13 4.87 30.18
C ARG A 387 7.79 5.42 29.70
N MET A 388 6.69 4.71 29.98
CA MET A 388 5.33 5.11 29.66
C MET A 388 4.99 6.47 30.30
N TYR A 389 5.37 6.69 31.55
CA TYR A 389 5.18 7.98 32.23
C TYR A 389 5.99 9.11 31.61
N GLN A 390 7.24 8.84 31.24
CA GLN A 390 8.11 9.82 30.57
C GLN A 390 7.51 10.29 29.24
N VAL A 391 7.10 9.35 28.38
CA VAL A 391 6.54 9.68 27.06
C VAL A 391 5.13 10.27 27.12
N SER A 392 4.41 10.06 28.23
CA SER A 392 3.07 10.64 28.47
C SER A 392 3.12 12.06 29.04
N GLY A 393 4.30 12.62 29.31
CA GLY A 393 4.43 13.96 29.88
C GLY A 393 3.95 14.08 31.33
N GLY A 394 3.93 12.99 32.09
CA GLY A 394 3.61 13.00 33.53
C GLY A 394 2.17 13.36 33.91
N LEU A 395 1.23 13.44 32.97
CA LEU A 395 -0.18 13.75 33.26
C LEU A 395 -0.91 12.56 33.90
N HIS A 396 -1.07 12.61 35.22
CA HIS A 396 -2.09 11.83 35.93
C HIS A 396 -3.41 12.61 35.95
N GLY A 397 -4.53 11.93 35.71
CA GLY A 397 -5.85 12.45 36.04
C GLY A 397 -6.73 12.84 34.86
N LYS A 398 -7.42 11.83 34.30
CA LYS A 398 -8.87 11.84 34.16
C LYS A 398 -9.31 10.41 33.82
N THR A 399 -9.79 9.73 34.87
CA THR A 399 -10.53 8.45 34.81
C THR A 399 -9.83 7.29 34.11
N VAL A 400 -8.88 6.65 34.80
CA VAL A 400 -8.85 5.19 34.72
C VAL A 400 -10.04 4.74 35.57
N SER A 401 -11.16 4.46 34.92
CA SER A 401 -12.28 3.75 35.56
C SER A 401 -11.71 2.49 36.23
N GLU A 402 -12.18 2.14 37.42
CA GLU A 402 -11.85 0.93 38.19
C GLU A 402 -12.11 -0.40 37.43
N HIS A 403 -12.41 -0.34 36.13
CA HIS A 403 -12.69 -1.46 35.23
C HIS A 403 -11.53 -1.91 34.34
N PHE A 404 -10.37 -1.22 34.32
CA PHE A 404 -9.19 -1.73 33.60
C PHE A 404 -8.25 -2.47 34.56
N GLN A 405 -8.11 -3.78 34.38
CA GLN A 405 -7.20 -4.63 35.17
C GLN A 405 -5.71 -4.44 34.82
N SER A 406 -5.37 -3.78 33.70
CA SER A 406 -3.98 -3.53 33.25
C SER A 406 -3.73 -2.08 32.84
N HIS A 407 -2.68 -1.47 33.39
CA HIS A 407 -2.26 -0.09 33.09
C HIS A 407 -1.72 0.03 31.65
N LEU A 408 -0.90 -0.94 31.23
CA LEU A 408 -0.28 -0.94 29.91
C LEU A 408 -1.29 -1.16 28.79
N ALA A 409 -2.26 -2.07 29.00
CA ALA A 409 -3.38 -2.28 28.06
C ALA A 409 -4.25 -1.02 27.94
N ALA A 410 -4.61 -0.40 29.07
CA ALA A 410 -5.42 0.81 29.07
C ALA A 410 -4.72 1.98 28.35
N TYR A 411 -3.42 2.14 28.55
CA TYR A 411 -2.61 3.12 27.84
C TYR A 411 -2.66 2.91 26.31
N ALA A 412 -2.35 1.68 25.87
CA ALA A 412 -2.29 1.35 24.45
C ALA A 412 -3.67 1.49 23.76
N VAL A 413 -4.74 1.01 24.41
CA VAL A 413 -6.12 1.18 23.92
C VAL A 413 -6.49 2.65 23.83
N GLY A 414 -6.13 3.46 24.81
CA GLY A 414 -6.35 4.91 24.80
C GLY A 414 -5.67 5.60 23.62
N LYS A 415 -4.40 5.26 23.35
CA LYS A 415 -3.64 5.78 22.21
C LYS A 415 -4.22 5.32 20.88
N ILE A 416 -4.55 4.04 20.73
CA ILE A 416 -5.18 3.51 19.51
C ILE A 416 -6.52 4.21 19.27
N SER A 417 -7.33 4.39 20.31
CA SER A 417 -8.61 5.11 20.21
C SER A 417 -8.41 6.56 19.75
N GLN A 418 -7.42 7.26 20.31
CA GLN A 418 -7.07 8.63 19.93
C GLN A 418 -6.67 8.71 18.46
N ILE A 419 -5.73 7.87 18.02
CA ILE A 419 -5.23 7.85 16.64
C ILE A 419 -6.35 7.49 15.66
N SER A 420 -7.16 6.48 15.99
CA SER A 420 -8.27 6.05 15.15
C SER A 420 -9.32 7.14 14.97
N ARG A 421 -9.69 7.85 16.05
CA ARG A 421 -10.61 9.00 15.97
C ARG A 421 -10.03 10.13 15.12
N GLN A 422 -8.73 10.40 15.24
CA GLN A 422 -8.06 11.39 14.38
C GLN A 422 -8.16 10.99 12.91
N VAL A 423 -7.87 9.73 12.55
CA VAL A 423 -8.00 9.22 11.17
C VAL A 423 -9.43 9.35 10.65
N LEU A 424 -10.42 8.90 11.43
CA LEU A 424 -11.84 8.97 11.06
C LEU A 424 -12.32 10.41 10.85
N ALA A 425 -11.86 11.34 11.69
CA ALA A 425 -12.21 12.77 11.58
C ALA A 425 -11.74 13.43 10.26
N PHE A 426 -10.80 12.83 9.54
CA PHE A 426 -10.41 13.31 8.20
C PHE A 426 -11.35 12.82 7.08
N ALA A 427 -12.12 11.75 7.29
CA ALA A 427 -12.94 11.16 6.24
C ALA A 427 -13.91 12.15 5.57
N PRO A 428 -14.64 13.01 6.31
CA PRO A 428 -15.53 13.99 5.69
C PRO A 428 -14.81 14.99 4.79
N ARG A 429 -13.53 15.30 5.05
CA ARG A 429 -12.74 16.25 4.24
C ARG A 429 -12.41 15.72 2.85
N PHE A 430 -12.58 14.41 2.63
CA PHE A 430 -12.39 13.80 1.33
C PHE A 430 -13.69 13.63 0.55
N LEU A 431 -14.84 14.03 1.10
CA LEU A 431 -16.10 14.02 0.36
C LEU A 431 -16.20 15.24 -0.54
N ASN A 432 -16.61 15.03 -1.78
CA ASN A 432 -17.07 16.11 -2.63
C ASN A 432 -18.58 16.30 -2.41
N GLU A 433 -18.95 17.35 -1.67
CA GLU A 433 -20.36 17.67 -1.36
C GLU A 433 -21.06 18.42 -2.51
N GLU A 434 -20.31 18.84 -3.54
CA GLU A 434 -20.84 19.55 -4.70
C GLU A 434 -21.62 18.64 -5.67
N ASP A 435 -21.44 17.32 -5.57
CA ASP A 435 -22.12 16.34 -6.41
C ASP A 435 -23.48 15.92 -5.82
N LEU A 436 -24.48 15.72 -6.69
CA LEU A 436 -25.84 15.24 -6.33
C LEU A 436 -25.84 13.94 -5.49
N VAL A 437 -24.80 13.14 -5.63
CA VAL A 437 -24.48 11.99 -4.79
C VAL A 437 -23.08 12.23 -4.25
N PRO A 438 -22.87 12.31 -2.91
CA PRO A 438 -21.54 12.52 -2.36
C PRO A 438 -20.59 11.39 -2.72
N HIS A 439 -19.49 11.71 -3.39
CA HIS A 439 -18.42 10.75 -3.72
C HIS A 439 -17.13 11.13 -3.02
N PHE A 440 -16.25 10.16 -2.84
CA PHE A 440 -14.94 10.42 -2.27
C PHE A 440 -13.96 10.88 -3.34
N THR A 441 -13.23 11.93 -3.04
CA THR A 441 -12.09 12.36 -3.84
C THR A 441 -11.05 11.24 -3.91
N LYS A 442 -10.26 11.21 -4.97
CA LYS A 442 -9.14 10.25 -5.14
C LYS A 442 -8.10 10.32 -4.01
N MET A 443 -8.06 11.44 -3.28
CA MET A 443 -7.25 11.61 -2.07
C MET A 443 -7.66 10.67 -0.94
N ALA A 444 -8.93 10.23 -0.87
CA ALA A 444 -9.41 9.31 0.16
C ALA A 444 -8.65 7.98 0.21
N ARG A 445 -7.93 7.60 -0.86
CA ARG A 445 -7.08 6.40 -0.89
C ARG A 445 -6.04 6.37 0.25
N CYS A 446 -5.53 7.53 0.67
CA CYS A 446 -4.51 7.60 1.73
C CYS A 446 -5.01 7.17 3.12
N ILE A 447 -6.34 7.14 3.35
CA ILE A 447 -6.94 6.68 4.61
C ILE A 447 -7.42 5.23 4.57
N VAL A 448 -7.44 4.59 3.40
CA VAL A 448 -7.92 3.20 3.25
C VAL A 448 -7.11 2.22 4.11
N LEU A 449 -5.77 2.32 4.08
CA LEU A 449 -4.90 1.44 4.88
C LEU A 449 -5.05 1.67 6.40
N PRO A 450 -5.01 2.93 6.91
CA PRO A 450 -5.40 3.24 8.28
C PRO A 450 -6.73 2.63 8.71
N LEU A 451 -7.78 2.77 7.90
CA LEU A 451 -9.09 2.23 8.25
C LEU A 451 -9.11 0.71 8.26
N ALA A 452 -8.42 0.06 7.32
CA ALA A 452 -8.28 -1.40 7.28
C ALA A 452 -7.54 -1.92 8.52
N PHE A 453 -6.51 -1.20 8.99
CA PHE A 453 -5.85 -1.48 10.27
C PHE A 453 -6.85 -1.34 11.42
N ILE A 454 -7.56 -0.22 11.51
CA ILE A 454 -8.49 0.08 12.61
C ILE A 454 -9.61 -0.98 12.68
N GLN A 455 -10.20 -1.31 11.54
CA GLN A 455 -11.21 -2.37 11.42
C GLN A 455 -10.63 -3.72 11.85
N SER A 456 -9.42 -4.04 11.41
CA SER A 456 -8.75 -5.25 11.87
C SER A 456 -7.88 -4.91 13.08
N SER A 457 -8.38 -4.44 14.22
CA SER A 457 -7.55 -4.29 15.43
C SER A 457 -8.27 -4.86 16.65
N PRO A 458 -7.70 -5.83 17.40
CA PRO A 458 -8.38 -6.48 18.52
C PRO A 458 -8.54 -5.55 19.72
N CYS A 459 -7.76 -4.48 19.77
CA CYS A 459 -7.74 -3.48 20.84
C CYS A 459 -8.49 -2.19 20.46
N CYS A 460 -9.10 -2.13 19.28
CA CYS A 460 -9.92 -1.01 18.87
C CYS A 460 -11.32 -1.10 19.51
N PRO A 461 -11.85 -0.01 20.11
CA PRO A 461 -13.22 0.03 20.63
C PRO A 461 -14.28 -0.34 19.58
N PRO A 462 -15.37 -1.04 19.97
CA PRO A 462 -16.40 -1.51 19.03
C PRO A 462 -17.07 -0.40 18.21
N ASP A 463 -17.25 0.79 18.78
CA ASP A 463 -17.84 1.95 18.09
C ASP A 463 -16.92 2.44 16.95
N ILE A 464 -15.63 2.59 17.23
CA ILE A 464 -14.60 3.01 16.27
C ILE A 464 -14.42 1.95 15.18
N TYR A 465 -14.39 0.68 15.58
CA TYR A 465 -14.34 -0.46 14.66
C TYR A 465 -15.50 -0.40 13.64
N GLN A 466 -16.72 -0.18 14.12
CA GLN A 466 -17.91 -0.17 13.28
C GLN A 466 -17.89 1.01 12.31
N GLU A 467 -17.50 2.20 12.79
CA GLU A 467 -17.37 3.39 11.95
C GLU A 467 -16.33 3.21 10.82
N ALA A 468 -15.17 2.63 11.14
CA ALA A 468 -14.14 2.33 10.14
C ALA A 468 -14.62 1.31 9.09
N LYS A 469 -15.35 0.28 9.53
CA LYS A 469 -15.96 -0.71 8.65
C LYS A 469 -16.98 -0.09 7.70
N ASP A 470 -17.87 0.75 8.22
CA ASP A 470 -18.92 1.41 7.42
C ASP A 470 -18.29 2.33 6.37
N LEU A 471 -17.22 3.04 6.71
CA LEU A 471 -16.49 3.88 5.79
C LEU A 471 -15.77 3.07 4.68
N LEU A 472 -15.16 1.93 5.04
CA LEU A 472 -14.54 1.03 4.05
C LEU A 472 -15.56 0.44 3.08
N MET A 473 -16.76 0.06 3.56
CA MET A 473 -17.85 -0.40 2.68
C MET A 473 -18.31 0.70 1.73
N ARG A 474 -18.32 1.98 2.17
CA ARG A 474 -18.61 3.10 1.28
C ARG A 474 -17.53 3.28 0.21
N PHE A 475 -16.25 3.12 0.55
CA PHE A 475 -15.16 3.14 -0.44
C PHE A 475 -15.26 1.99 -1.46
N GLU A 476 -15.73 0.82 -1.06
CA GLU A 476 -15.94 -0.32 -1.97
C GLU A 476 -16.95 0.01 -3.08
N SER A 477 -17.98 0.80 -2.74
CA SER A 477 -19.02 1.23 -3.68
C SER A 477 -18.58 2.34 -4.63
N ASP A 478 -17.43 2.98 -4.38
CA ASP A 478 -16.89 4.06 -5.20
C ASP A 478 -15.94 3.50 -6.29
N ILE A 479 -16.34 3.62 -7.55
CA ILE A 479 -15.62 3.09 -8.72
C ILE A 479 -14.24 3.74 -8.88
N GLU A 480 -14.05 4.99 -8.43
CA GLU A 480 -12.75 5.66 -8.49
C GLU A 480 -11.79 5.16 -7.39
N LEU A 481 -12.30 4.40 -6.41
CA LEU A 481 -11.56 3.77 -5.32
C LEU A 481 -11.48 2.24 -5.49
N SER A 482 -11.18 1.75 -6.70
CA SER A 482 -10.98 0.30 -6.98
C SER A 482 -10.04 -0.44 -6.02
N GLN A 483 -9.18 0.27 -5.28
CA GLN A 483 -8.31 -0.27 -4.21
C GLN A 483 -9.06 -0.56 -2.89
N GLY A 484 -10.19 0.10 -2.62
CA GLY A 484 -11.05 -0.10 -1.45
C GLY A 484 -11.68 -1.49 -1.40
N GLN A 485 -12.00 -2.08 -2.56
CA GLN A 485 -12.48 -3.47 -2.68
C GLN A 485 -11.50 -4.49 -2.10
N PHE A 486 -10.19 -4.24 -2.27
CA PHE A 486 -9.18 -5.11 -1.72
C PHE A 486 -9.05 -4.91 -0.20
N ALA A 487 -9.06 -3.67 0.29
CA ALA A 487 -8.93 -3.39 1.72
C ALA A 487 -10.12 -3.90 2.56
N ALA A 488 -11.35 -3.83 2.03
CA ALA A 488 -12.57 -4.27 2.72
C ALA A 488 -12.69 -5.81 2.86
N THR A 489 -12.01 -6.58 2.00
CA THR A 489 -12.13 -8.04 1.95
C THR A 489 -11.03 -8.78 2.70
N VAL A 490 -9.95 -8.11 3.11
CA VAL A 490 -8.88 -8.75 3.88
C VAL A 490 -9.26 -8.84 5.36
N LEU A 491 -9.74 -10.02 5.77
CA LEU A 491 -9.77 -10.42 7.17
C LEU A 491 -8.33 -10.80 7.57
N TYR A 492 -7.61 -9.87 8.20
CA TYR A 492 -6.20 -10.02 8.57
C TYR A 492 -6.00 -11.01 9.74
N THR A 493 -5.77 -12.29 9.43
CA THR A 493 -5.45 -13.34 10.40
C THR A 493 -3.94 -13.52 10.59
N SER A 494 -3.26 -12.47 11.07
CA SER A 494 -1.95 -12.46 11.79
C SER A 494 -1.12 -11.21 11.44
N ARG A 495 -1.36 -10.11 12.18
CA ARG A 495 -0.85 -8.76 11.89
C ARG A 495 0.58 -8.47 12.34
N LEU A 496 1.10 -9.27 13.28
CA LEU A 496 2.49 -9.18 13.76
C LEU A 496 3.47 -9.97 12.87
N ALA A 497 2.97 -10.86 12.01
CA ALA A 497 3.78 -11.73 11.14
C ALA A 497 4.09 -11.14 9.75
N GLY A 498 3.66 -9.91 9.46
CA GLY A 498 4.07 -9.21 8.24
C GLY A 498 3.07 -9.16 7.08
N GLU A 499 1.80 -9.51 7.31
CA GLU A 499 0.80 -9.64 6.26
C GLU A 499 0.20 -8.33 5.69
N TRP A 500 0.85 -7.17 5.87
CA TRP A 500 0.42 -5.87 5.30
C TRP A 500 0.71 -5.72 3.79
N LEU A 501 1.19 -6.79 3.16
CA LEU A 501 1.74 -6.85 1.79
C LEU A 501 0.90 -6.19 0.68
N PRO A 502 -0.43 -6.30 0.65
CA PRO A 502 -1.17 -5.84 -0.52
C PRO A 502 -1.35 -4.32 -0.62
N LEU A 503 -1.13 -3.57 0.45
CA LEU A 503 -1.57 -2.18 0.57
C LEU A 503 -0.45 -1.14 0.38
N HIS A 504 0.78 -1.57 0.06
CA HIS A 504 1.97 -0.71 -0.09
C HIS A 504 1.85 0.38 -1.15
N HIS A 505 1.04 0.17 -2.18
CA HIS A 505 0.90 1.08 -3.32
C HIS A 505 -0.15 2.18 -3.08
N MET A 506 -0.80 2.16 -1.90
CA MET A 506 -1.78 3.18 -1.48
C MET A 506 -1.13 4.37 -0.77
N ILE A 507 0.21 4.42 -0.68
CA ILE A 507 0.97 5.49 0.00
C ILE A 507 1.74 6.36 -1.00
#